data_AF-A0A800J4P8-F1
#
_entry.id   AF-A0A800J4P8-F1
#
_cell.length_a   1.000
_cell.length_b   1.000
_cell.length_c   1.000
_cell.angle_alpha   90.00
_cell.angle_beta   90.00
_cell.angle_gamma   90.00
#
_symmetry.space_group_name_H-M   'P 1'
#
loop_
_entity.id
_entity.type
_entity.pdbx_description
1 polymer ?
#
loop_
_entity_poly.entity_id
_entity_poly.type
_entity_poly.pdbx_seq_one_letter_code
_entity_poly.pdbx_strand_id
1 'polypeptide(L)'
;MPLPDLFLDRLREILPPARLAGVLATFETPAQTAFRACPLVAPPADALARLDAEGVPFEPIAGIPGAYRAPDRAALLASGPYTEGALYVQNASSQLPPHLLAPEPGERILDLCAAPGSKTGQLAALMENEGEVVAVEKVRSRFYKLRANIEAQGATCVTAWIGDGARVWQAETEAFDRVLLDAPCSTEGRFLADDPETTRYWSRRKIKEMRTKQRRLLFSAVMALKPGGTLVYSTCTFAPEENEGTLAKALKTFGDAIEIVEAGLPETGPVAASVMPGLAEWNGRAFPEAVRRSRRVLPDGLLEGFFVARIVKRESTVRE
;
A
#
# COMPACT_ATOMS: atom_id res chain seq x y z
N MET A 1 -21.92 -5.82 15.10
CA MET A 1 -21.42 -5.60 16.49
C MET A 1 -20.63 -4.31 16.44
N PRO A 2 -20.79 -3.37 17.38
CA PRO A 2 -20.01 -2.14 17.34
C PRO A 2 -18.51 -2.45 17.28
N LEU A 3 -17.74 -1.53 16.70
CA LEU A 3 -16.28 -1.59 16.70
C LEU A 3 -15.75 -1.85 18.12
N PRO A 4 -14.63 -2.58 18.30
CA PRO A 4 -14.11 -2.87 19.63
C PRO A 4 -13.81 -1.60 20.43
N ASP A 5 -14.23 -1.51 21.69
CA ASP A 5 -14.01 -0.32 22.55
C ASP A 5 -12.54 0.08 22.61
N LEU A 6 -11.67 -0.92 22.75
CA LEU A 6 -10.22 -0.72 22.77
C LEU A 6 -9.68 -0.14 21.45
N PHE A 7 -10.31 -0.46 20.31
CA PHE A 7 -9.94 0.14 19.03
C PHE A 7 -10.37 1.61 19.02
N LEU A 8 -11.60 1.91 19.45
CA LEU A 8 -12.11 3.27 19.54
C LEU A 8 -11.26 4.16 20.45
N ASP A 9 -10.91 3.67 21.64
CA ASP A 9 -10.06 4.40 22.59
C ASP A 9 -8.72 4.78 21.98
N ARG A 10 -8.07 3.81 21.31
CA ARG A 10 -6.80 4.04 20.63
C ARG A 10 -6.95 5.01 19.47
N LEU A 11 -8.03 4.91 18.71
CA LEU A 11 -8.28 5.80 17.58
C LEU A 11 -8.45 7.26 18.04
N ARG A 12 -9.08 7.49 19.21
CA ARG A 12 -9.19 8.82 19.83
C ARG A 12 -7.84 9.41 20.21
N GLU A 13 -6.87 8.58 20.59
CA GLU A 13 -5.50 9.03 20.89
C GLU A 13 -4.68 9.29 19.62
N ILE A 14 -4.97 8.56 18.53
CA ILE A 14 -4.23 8.68 17.26
C ILE A 14 -4.68 9.90 16.46
N LEU A 15 -5.99 10.17 16.42
CA LEU A 15 -6.58 11.18 15.54
C LEU A 15 -6.75 12.52 16.24
N PRO A 16 -6.53 13.64 15.52
CA PRO A 16 -6.94 14.95 16.01
C PRO A 16 -8.46 14.97 16.29
N PRO A 17 -8.94 15.61 17.37
CA PRO A 17 -10.36 15.64 17.71
C PRO A 17 -11.27 16.14 16.57
N ALA A 18 -10.79 17.11 15.79
CA ALA A 18 -11.53 17.66 14.65
C ALA A 18 -11.73 16.66 13.48
N ARG A 19 -10.93 15.58 13.42
CA ARG A 19 -10.99 14.57 12.35
C ARG A 19 -11.71 13.30 12.78
N LEU A 20 -11.84 13.07 14.09
CA LEU A 20 -12.34 11.83 14.66
C LEU A 20 -13.75 11.47 14.17
N ALA A 21 -14.70 12.41 14.24
CA ALA A 21 -16.09 12.15 13.87
C ALA A 21 -16.23 11.72 12.40
N GLY A 22 -15.52 12.41 11.49
CA GLY A 22 -15.52 12.07 10.07
C GLY A 22 -14.94 10.67 9.81
N VAL A 23 -13.81 10.33 10.45
CA VAL A 23 -13.22 8.99 10.32
C VAL A 23 -14.12 7.91 10.91
N LEU A 24 -14.75 8.14 12.06
CA LEU A 24 -15.65 7.17 12.67
C LEU A 24 -16.85 6.82 11.76
N ALA A 25 -17.41 7.83 11.08
CA ALA A 25 -18.50 7.62 10.13
C ALA A 25 -18.13 6.70 8.96
N THR A 26 -16.84 6.65 8.57
CA THR A 26 -16.40 5.78 7.45
C THR A 26 -16.41 4.29 7.78
N PHE A 27 -16.52 3.90 9.05
CA PHE A 27 -16.67 2.48 9.41
C PHE A 27 -18.13 2.00 9.30
N GLU A 28 -19.09 2.89 9.07
CA GLU A 28 -20.51 2.53 8.94
C GLU A 28 -20.87 2.08 7.53
N THR A 29 -20.11 2.51 6.52
CA THR A 29 -20.37 2.19 5.12
C THR A 29 -19.07 1.85 4.38
N PRO A 30 -19.08 0.86 3.47
CA PRO A 30 -17.92 0.56 2.65
C PRO A 30 -17.48 1.78 1.82
N ALA A 31 -16.17 1.90 1.59
CA ALA A 31 -15.65 2.90 0.68
C ALA A 31 -16.22 2.72 -0.74
N GLN A 32 -16.35 3.84 -1.46
CA GLN A 32 -16.74 3.84 -2.87
C GLN A 32 -15.80 2.96 -3.68
N THR A 33 -16.34 2.32 -4.73
CA THR A 33 -15.55 1.42 -5.56
C THR A 33 -14.56 2.24 -6.38
N ALA A 34 -13.28 1.99 -6.17
CA ALA A 34 -12.19 2.54 -6.96
C ALA A 34 -11.59 1.49 -7.89
N PHE A 35 -11.14 1.94 -9.06
CA PHE A 35 -10.46 1.13 -10.05
C PHE A 35 -9.36 1.93 -10.75
N ARG A 36 -8.57 1.24 -11.56
CA ARG A 36 -7.61 1.84 -12.50
C ARG A 36 -7.65 1.10 -13.82
N ALA A 37 -7.20 1.77 -14.88
CA ALA A 37 -6.93 1.10 -16.15
C ALA A 37 -5.66 0.23 -16.06
N CYS A 38 -5.61 -0.79 -16.91
CA CYS A 38 -4.46 -1.68 -17.12
C CYS A 38 -3.88 -1.37 -18.51
N PRO A 39 -2.95 -0.40 -18.63
CA PRO A 39 -2.43 0.04 -19.93
C PRO A 39 -1.70 -1.06 -20.71
N LEU A 40 -1.23 -2.10 -20.02
CA LEU A 40 -0.58 -3.28 -20.62
C LEU A 40 -1.57 -4.22 -21.33
N VAL A 41 -2.87 -4.08 -21.08
CA VAL A 41 -3.93 -4.87 -21.71
C VAL A 41 -4.60 -4.08 -22.83
N ALA A 42 -4.96 -2.83 -22.56
CA ALA A 42 -5.55 -1.92 -23.54
C ALA A 42 -5.21 -0.46 -23.20
N PRO A 43 -5.15 0.44 -24.19
CA PRO A 43 -5.00 1.87 -23.94
C PRO A 43 -6.09 2.36 -22.96
N PRO A 44 -5.74 3.15 -21.92
CA PRO A 44 -6.71 3.62 -20.95
C PRO A 44 -7.89 4.38 -21.57
N ALA A 45 -7.64 5.19 -22.59
CA ALA A 45 -8.69 5.93 -23.30
C ALA A 45 -9.74 4.98 -23.93
N ASP A 46 -9.30 3.89 -24.54
CA ASP A 46 -10.18 2.92 -25.19
C ASP A 46 -11.00 2.15 -24.15
N ALA A 47 -10.36 1.71 -23.07
CA ALA A 47 -11.05 0.99 -21.98
C ALA A 47 -12.15 1.86 -21.33
N LEU A 48 -11.87 3.14 -21.10
CA LEU A 48 -12.81 4.08 -20.51
C LEU A 48 -13.93 4.49 -21.47
N ALA A 49 -13.64 4.67 -22.76
CA ALA A 49 -14.65 4.95 -23.78
C ALA A 49 -15.63 3.77 -23.93
N ARG A 50 -15.13 2.53 -23.86
CA ARG A 50 -15.98 1.33 -23.85
C ARG A 50 -16.84 1.23 -22.59
N LEU A 51 -16.27 1.55 -21.43
CA LEU A 51 -17.01 1.57 -20.16
C LEU A 51 -18.15 2.61 -20.18
N ASP A 52 -17.89 3.79 -20.76
CA ASP A 52 -18.89 4.85 -20.96
C ASP A 52 -19.98 4.42 -21.96
N ALA A 53 -19.60 3.76 -23.06
CA ALA A 53 -20.55 3.22 -24.05
C ALA A 53 -21.46 2.12 -23.49
N GLU A 54 -21.00 1.37 -22.47
CA GLU A 54 -21.81 0.42 -21.70
C GLU A 54 -22.71 1.10 -20.65
N GLY A 55 -22.64 2.42 -20.51
CA GLY A 55 -23.46 3.21 -19.60
C GLY A 55 -23.04 3.11 -18.14
N VAL A 56 -21.81 2.67 -17.85
CA VAL A 56 -21.30 2.56 -16.48
C VAL A 56 -20.70 3.90 -16.05
N PRO A 57 -21.31 4.63 -15.09
CA PRO A 57 -20.78 5.93 -14.67
C PRO A 57 -19.44 5.77 -13.94
N PHE A 58 -18.50 6.66 -14.24
CA PHE A 58 -17.23 6.75 -13.52
C PHE A 58 -16.69 8.17 -13.50
N GLU A 59 -15.82 8.47 -12.54
CA GLU A 59 -15.19 9.78 -12.40
C GLU A 59 -13.72 9.63 -12.01
N PRO A 60 -12.79 10.47 -12.53
CA PRO A 60 -11.40 10.44 -12.13
C PRO A 60 -11.22 10.85 -10.66
N ILE A 61 -10.26 10.22 -9.98
CA ILE A 61 -9.90 10.56 -8.59
C ILE A 61 -8.79 11.60 -8.60
N ALA A 62 -9.13 12.85 -8.29
CA ALA A 62 -8.17 13.94 -8.22
C ALA A 62 -7.05 13.65 -7.20
N GLY A 63 -5.79 13.73 -7.65
CA GLY A 63 -4.60 13.47 -6.84
C GLY A 63 -4.05 12.04 -6.94
N ILE A 64 -4.72 11.13 -7.66
CA ILE A 64 -4.20 9.77 -7.92
C ILE A 64 -4.22 9.51 -9.44
N PRO A 65 -3.07 9.61 -10.13
CA PRO A 65 -3.00 9.45 -11.58
C PRO A 65 -3.55 8.11 -12.06
N GLY A 66 -4.46 8.13 -13.04
CA GLY A 66 -5.03 6.91 -13.64
C GLY A 66 -6.04 6.16 -12.75
N ALA A 67 -6.44 6.75 -11.62
CA ALA A 67 -7.44 6.19 -10.72
C ALA A 67 -8.83 6.78 -10.99
N TYR A 68 -9.85 5.94 -10.87
CA TYR A 68 -11.25 6.29 -11.10
C TYR A 68 -12.13 5.72 -9.99
N ARG A 69 -13.27 6.37 -9.73
CA ARG A 69 -14.35 5.83 -8.89
C ARG A 69 -15.54 5.48 -9.75
N ALA A 70 -16.26 4.42 -9.37
CA ALA A 70 -17.53 4.03 -9.95
C ALA A 70 -18.56 3.83 -8.83
N PRO A 71 -19.74 4.47 -8.89
CA PRO A 71 -20.76 4.29 -7.87
C PRO A 71 -21.43 2.91 -7.94
N ASP A 72 -21.51 2.30 -9.14
CA ASP A 72 -22.07 0.97 -9.34
C ASP A 72 -20.96 -0.08 -9.55
N ARG A 73 -20.64 -0.79 -8.46
CA ARG A 73 -19.67 -1.88 -8.47
C ARG A 73 -20.13 -3.05 -9.34
N ALA A 74 -21.42 -3.39 -9.33
CA ALA A 74 -21.91 -4.56 -10.04
C ALA A 74 -21.83 -4.34 -11.56
N ALA A 75 -22.24 -3.17 -12.03
CA ALA A 75 -22.11 -2.78 -13.43
C ALA A 75 -20.64 -2.74 -13.87
N LEU A 76 -19.74 -2.15 -13.07
CA LEU A 76 -18.30 -2.16 -13.36
C LEU A 76 -17.76 -3.59 -13.52
N LEU A 77 -18.08 -4.50 -12.58
CA LEU A 77 -17.58 -5.88 -12.61
C LEU A 77 -18.18 -6.72 -13.75
N ALA A 78 -19.36 -6.34 -14.26
CA ALA A 78 -20.00 -6.99 -15.41
C ALA A 78 -19.52 -6.44 -16.76
N SER A 79 -18.83 -5.29 -16.76
CA SER A 79 -18.43 -4.61 -17.99
C SER A 79 -17.43 -5.41 -18.83
N GLY A 80 -17.47 -5.22 -20.15
CA GLY A 80 -16.50 -5.80 -21.08
C GLY A 80 -15.05 -5.47 -20.70
N PRO A 81 -14.69 -4.18 -20.54
CA PRO A 81 -13.35 -3.77 -20.14
C PRO A 81 -12.84 -4.40 -18.84
N TYR A 82 -13.71 -4.61 -17.84
CA TYR A 82 -13.29 -5.28 -16.61
C TYR A 82 -13.06 -6.79 -16.82
N THR A 83 -14.00 -7.48 -17.48
CA THR A 83 -13.92 -8.93 -17.69
C THR A 83 -12.76 -9.33 -18.61
N GLU A 84 -12.32 -8.43 -19.48
CA GLU A 84 -11.14 -8.59 -20.35
C GLU A 84 -9.81 -8.22 -19.66
N GLY A 85 -9.84 -7.71 -18.43
CA GLY A 85 -8.64 -7.32 -17.67
C GLY A 85 -8.10 -5.92 -17.97
N ALA A 86 -8.77 -5.16 -18.84
CA ALA A 86 -8.41 -3.77 -19.16
C ALA A 86 -8.64 -2.80 -17.99
N LEU A 87 -9.45 -3.19 -17.00
CA LEU A 87 -9.66 -2.47 -15.74
C LEU A 87 -9.34 -3.38 -14.54
N TYR A 88 -8.84 -2.78 -13.46
CA TYR A 88 -8.60 -3.49 -12.20
C TYR A 88 -9.21 -2.74 -11.01
N VAL A 89 -10.08 -3.42 -10.26
CA VAL A 89 -10.68 -2.88 -9.03
C VAL A 89 -9.65 -2.91 -7.91
N GLN A 90 -9.30 -1.73 -7.40
CA GLN A 90 -8.28 -1.55 -6.37
C GLN A 90 -8.63 -0.30 -5.54
N ASN A 91 -8.66 -0.48 -4.23
CA ASN A 91 -8.92 0.60 -3.27
C ASN A 91 -8.01 1.81 -3.55
N ALA A 92 -8.57 3.02 -3.53
CA ALA A 92 -7.87 4.24 -3.95
C ALA A 92 -6.55 4.44 -3.17
N SER A 93 -6.57 4.29 -1.84
CA SER A 93 -5.35 4.39 -1.01
C SER A 93 -4.28 3.34 -1.38
N SER A 94 -4.69 2.16 -1.85
CA SER A 94 -3.76 1.12 -2.30
C SER A 94 -3.14 1.39 -3.65
N GLN A 95 -3.60 2.38 -4.40
CA GLN A 95 -2.99 2.80 -5.67
C GLN A 95 -1.83 3.77 -5.45
N LEU A 96 -1.74 4.42 -4.28
CA LEU A 96 -0.69 5.39 -3.96
C LEU A 96 0.73 4.78 -3.94
N PRO A 97 1.00 3.64 -3.26
CA PRO A 97 2.38 3.20 -3.03
C PRO A 97 3.21 2.96 -4.30
N PRO A 98 2.69 2.34 -5.38
CA PRO A 98 3.43 2.23 -6.64
C PRO A 98 3.80 3.58 -7.26
N HIS A 99 2.92 4.58 -7.21
CA HIS A 99 3.24 5.94 -7.68
C HIS A 99 4.31 6.61 -6.82
N LEU A 100 4.29 6.40 -5.50
CA LEU A 100 5.30 6.96 -4.59
C LEU A 100 6.66 6.27 -4.75
N LEU A 101 6.67 5.00 -5.14
CA LEU A 101 7.88 4.27 -5.46
C LEU A 101 8.50 4.79 -6.76
N ALA A 102 7.64 5.19 -7.71
CA ALA A 102 8.00 5.74 -9.01
C ALA A 102 9.05 4.89 -9.74
N PRO A 103 8.78 3.59 -10.01
CA PRO A 103 9.71 2.74 -10.74
C PRO A 103 9.92 3.25 -12.17
N GLU A 104 11.10 3.05 -12.70
CA GLU A 104 11.49 3.43 -14.07
C GLU A 104 11.63 2.18 -14.96
N PRO A 105 11.32 2.27 -16.27
CA PRO A 105 11.59 1.21 -17.22
C PRO A 105 13.05 0.71 -17.14
N GLY A 106 13.23 -0.61 -17.11
CA GLY A 106 14.55 -1.26 -17.06
C GLY A 106 15.12 -1.48 -15.65
N GLU A 107 14.53 -0.90 -14.60
CA GLU A 107 14.94 -1.15 -13.22
C GLU A 107 14.58 -2.57 -12.74
N ARG A 108 15.22 -3.01 -11.66
CA ARG A 108 14.85 -4.23 -10.93
C ARG A 108 14.15 -3.89 -9.63
N ILE A 109 12.87 -4.24 -9.53
CA ILE A 109 11.96 -3.90 -8.44
C ILE A 109 11.59 -5.13 -7.62
N LEU A 110 11.51 -4.98 -6.30
CA LEU A 110 11.03 -6.04 -5.40
C LEU A 110 9.67 -5.67 -4.81
N ASP A 111 8.63 -6.45 -5.07
CA ASP A 111 7.38 -6.42 -4.31
C ASP A 111 7.40 -7.54 -3.25
N LEU A 112 7.67 -7.16 -1.99
CA LEU A 112 8.04 -8.11 -0.94
C LEU A 112 6.85 -8.91 -0.38
N CYS A 113 5.62 -8.44 -0.61
CA CYS A 113 4.38 -9.02 -0.09
C CYS A 113 3.27 -8.89 -1.15
N ALA A 114 3.51 -9.49 -2.31
CA ALA A 114 2.87 -9.12 -3.56
C ALA A 114 1.39 -9.52 -3.68
N ALA A 115 0.94 -10.60 -3.05
CA ALA A 115 -0.43 -11.06 -3.29
C ALA A 115 -1.48 -10.07 -2.73
N PRO A 116 -2.57 -9.80 -3.47
CA PRO A 116 -3.04 -10.57 -4.63
C PRO A 116 -2.51 -10.08 -5.99
N GLY A 117 -1.56 -9.16 -6.07
CA GLY A 117 -0.94 -8.72 -7.34
C GLY A 117 -1.46 -7.40 -7.89
N SER A 118 -2.29 -6.67 -7.14
CA SER A 118 -2.83 -5.38 -7.57
C SER A 118 -1.73 -4.30 -7.70
N LYS A 119 -0.85 -4.21 -6.70
CA LYS A 119 0.30 -3.29 -6.71
C LYS A 119 1.39 -3.78 -7.66
N THR A 120 1.63 -5.09 -7.72
CA THR A 120 2.60 -5.70 -8.65
C THR A 120 2.27 -5.39 -10.11
N GLY A 121 1.01 -5.57 -10.54
CA GLY A 121 0.59 -5.23 -11.89
C GLY A 121 0.68 -3.72 -12.17
N GLN A 122 0.45 -2.89 -11.16
CA GLN A 122 0.62 -1.44 -11.28
C GLN A 122 2.10 -1.05 -11.44
N LEU A 123 3.02 -1.72 -10.73
CA LEU A 123 4.46 -1.53 -10.91
C LEU A 123 4.89 -1.89 -12.33
N ALA A 124 4.48 -3.07 -12.84
CA ALA A 124 4.78 -3.49 -14.20
C ALA A 124 4.24 -2.51 -15.25
N ALA A 125 3.03 -1.97 -15.03
CA ALA A 125 2.43 -0.96 -15.89
C ALA A 125 3.22 0.36 -15.90
N LEU A 126 3.70 0.82 -14.74
CA LEU A 126 4.54 2.03 -14.64
C LEU A 126 5.92 1.84 -15.29
N MET A 127 6.42 0.61 -15.33
CA MET A 127 7.67 0.24 -15.99
C MET A 127 7.50 -0.12 -17.48
N GLU A 128 6.28 -0.03 -18.02
CA GLU A 128 5.98 -0.36 -19.42
C GLU A 128 6.41 -1.79 -19.81
N ASN A 129 6.37 -2.73 -18.86
CA ASN A 129 6.91 -4.10 -19.02
C ASN A 129 8.42 -4.20 -19.34
N GLU A 130 9.21 -3.16 -19.07
CA GLU A 130 10.67 -3.19 -19.24
C GLU A 130 11.39 -3.33 -17.89
N GLY A 131 12.38 -4.22 -17.81
CA GLY A 131 13.10 -4.54 -16.56
C GLY A 131 12.55 -5.79 -15.87
N GLU A 132 12.59 -5.83 -14.54
CA GLU A 132 12.08 -6.97 -13.77
C GLU A 132 11.38 -6.53 -12.48
N VAL A 133 10.20 -7.09 -12.21
CA VAL A 133 9.51 -7.04 -10.91
C VAL A 133 9.55 -8.42 -10.26
N VAL A 134 10.31 -8.57 -9.18
CA VAL A 134 10.30 -9.79 -8.36
C VAL A 134 9.16 -9.71 -7.35
N ALA A 135 8.16 -10.57 -7.49
CA ALA A 135 6.93 -10.56 -6.69
C ALA A 135 6.90 -11.73 -5.70
N VAL A 136 7.04 -11.44 -4.40
CA VAL A 136 7.18 -12.47 -3.36
C VAL A 136 5.86 -12.70 -2.62
N GLU A 137 5.42 -13.96 -2.55
CA GLU A 137 4.28 -14.35 -1.72
C GLU A 137 4.57 -15.66 -0.97
N LYS A 138 4.33 -15.65 0.34
CA LYS A 138 4.61 -16.80 1.21
C LYS A 138 3.53 -17.89 1.16
N VAL A 139 2.27 -17.50 1.02
CA VAL A 139 1.13 -18.40 1.14
C VAL A 139 0.78 -18.96 -0.24
N ARG A 140 0.90 -20.28 -0.40
CA ARG A 140 0.72 -20.98 -1.68
C ARG A 140 -0.60 -20.67 -2.39
N SER A 141 -1.72 -20.63 -1.67
CA SER A 141 -3.02 -20.30 -2.27
C SER A 141 -3.06 -18.86 -2.80
N ARG A 142 -2.48 -17.91 -2.06
CA ARG A 142 -2.35 -16.51 -2.48
C ARG A 142 -1.36 -16.34 -3.63
N PHE A 143 -0.32 -17.16 -3.70
CA PHE A 143 0.64 -17.17 -4.81
C PHE A 143 -0.01 -17.49 -6.16
N TYR A 144 -0.89 -18.50 -6.22
CA TYR A 144 -1.60 -18.78 -7.47
C TYR A 144 -2.58 -17.67 -7.84
N LYS A 145 -3.22 -17.02 -6.86
CA LYS A 145 -4.05 -15.85 -7.10
C LYS A 145 -3.23 -14.66 -7.63
N LEU A 146 -2.05 -14.43 -7.07
CA LEU A 146 -1.08 -13.44 -7.54
C LEU A 146 -0.73 -13.68 -9.01
N ARG A 147 -0.36 -14.92 -9.38
CA ARG A 147 -0.02 -15.28 -10.76
C ARG A 147 -1.18 -15.04 -11.73
N ALA A 148 -2.39 -15.51 -11.40
CA ALA A 148 -3.56 -15.31 -12.24
C ALA A 148 -3.86 -13.82 -12.46
N ASN A 149 -3.72 -13.00 -11.41
CA ASN A 149 -3.95 -11.56 -11.51
C ASN A 149 -2.84 -10.84 -12.29
N ILE A 150 -1.58 -11.26 -12.21
CA ILE A 150 -0.48 -10.71 -13.02
C ILE A 150 -0.75 -10.98 -14.50
N GLU A 151 -1.11 -12.22 -14.83
CA GLU A 151 -1.43 -12.64 -16.19
C GLU A 151 -2.62 -11.86 -16.76
N ALA A 152 -3.71 -11.75 -16.00
CA ALA A 152 -4.90 -10.98 -16.41
C ALA A 152 -4.63 -9.48 -16.61
N GLN A 153 -3.57 -8.94 -15.99
CA GLN A 153 -3.18 -7.54 -16.13
C GLN A 153 -2.12 -7.30 -17.23
N GLY A 154 -1.72 -8.34 -17.98
CA GLY A 154 -0.72 -8.21 -19.05
C GLY A 154 0.70 -7.92 -18.55
N ALA A 155 1.00 -8.17 -17.27
CA ALA A 155 2.28 -7.85 -16.66
C ALA A 155 3.33 -8.95 -16.93
N THR A 156 4.15 -8.76 -17.96
CA THR A 156 5.10 -9.77 -18.47
C THR A 156 6.49 -9.66 -17.85
N CYS A 157 6.86 -8.52 -17.28
CA CYS A 157 8.15 -8.32 -16.61
C CYS A 157 8.20 -8.85 -15.17
N VAL A 158 7.22 -9.68 -14.75
CA VAL A 158 7.07 -10.09 -13.34
C VAL A 158 7.57 -11.52 -13.11
N THR A 159 8.56 -11.68 -12.24
CA THR A 159 9.02 -12.96 -11.72
C THR A 159 8.35 -13.25 -10.37
N ALA A 160 7.35 -14.13 -10.34
CA ALA A 160 6.67 -14.50 -9.10
C ALA A 160 7.42 -15.59 -8.33
N TRP A 161 7.76 -15.33 -7.07
CA TRP A 161 8.48 -16.24 -6.18
C TRP A 161 7.65 -16.63 -4.94
N ILE A 162 7.49 -17.94 -4.71
CA ILE A 162 6.93 -18.45 -3.46
C ILE A 162 8.02 -18.50 -2.38
N GLY A 163 7.96 -17.59 -1.40
CA GLY A 163 9.05 -17.41 -0.44
C GLY A 163 8.68 -16.58 0.78
N ASP A 164 9.55 -16.60 1.80
CA ASP A 164 9.41 -15.72 2.95
C ASP A 164 10.11 -14.38 2.65
N GLY A 165 9.31 -13.32 2.45
CA GLY A 165 9.80 -11.96 2.21
C GLY A 165 10.85 -11.50 3.23
N ALA A 166 10.80 -12.00 4.47
CA ALA A 166 11.77 -11.63 5.51
C ALA A 166 13.18 -12.25 5.32
N ARG A 167 13.37 -13.07 4.28
CA ARG A 167 14.63 -13.77 3.96
C ARG A 167 15.18 -13.47 2.57
N VAL A 168 14.47 -12.68 1.75
CA VAL A 168 14.89 -12.35 0.36
C VAL A 168 16.31 -11.81 0.31
N TRP A 169 16.64 -10.89 1.23
CA TRP A 169 17.96 -10.27 1.31
C TRP A 169 19.12 -11.28 1.41
N GLN A 170 18.91 -12.50 1.90
CA GLN A 170 19.97 -13.49 2.06
C GLN A 170 20.50 -14.02 0.72
N ALA A 171 19.65 -14.04 -0.31
CA ALA A 171 20.04 -14.42 -1.67
C ALA A 171 20.29 -13.19 -2.55
N GLU A 172 19.60 -12.09 -2.25
CA GLU A 172 19.53 -10.89 -3.09
C GLU A 172 19.86 -9.64 -2.25
N THR A 173 21.07 -9.61 -1.69
CA THR A 173 21.58 -8.45 -0.93
C THR A 173 21.89 -7.31 -1.90
N GLU A 174 21.39 -6.10 -1.62
CA GLU A 174 21.64 -4.89 -2.42
C GLU A 174 21.45 -5.11 -3.93
N ALA A 175 20.40 -5.83 -4.31
CA ALA A 175 20.17 -6.28 -5.68
C ALA A 175 19.03 -5.54 -6.39
N PHE A 176 18.23 -4.74 -5.68
CA PHE A 176 17.06 -4.05 -6.21
C PHE A 176 17.23 -2.55 -6.21
N ASP A 177 16.84 -1.90 -7.31
CA ASP A 177 16.85 -0.44 -7.44
C ASP A 177 15.74 0.16 -6.57
N ARG A 178 14.59 -0.52 -6.50
CA ARG A 178 13.49 -0.13 -5.61
C ARG A 178 12.80 -1.31 -4.96
N VAL A 179 12.24 -1.07 -3.78
CA VAL A 179 11.50 -2.09 -3.02
C VAL A 179 10.15 -1.54 -2.58
N LEU A 180 9.08 -2.26 -2.88
CA LEU A 180 7.77 -2.05 -2.31
C LEU A 180 7.53 -3.04 -1.16
N LEU A 181 7.24 -2.51 0.03
CA LEU A 181 6.79 -3.28 1.18
C LEU A 181 5.40 -2.82 1.60
N ASP A 182 4.38 -3.37 0.95
CA ASP A 182 3.00 -3.31 1.46
C ASP A 182 2.80 -4.41 2.51
N ALA A 183 3.02 -4.05 3.77
CA ALA A 183 3.26 -5.05 4.79
C ALA A 183 1.94 -5.65 5.33
N PRO A 184 1.89 -6.97 5.59
CA PRO A 184 0.76 -7.57 6.30
C PRO A 184 0.60 -6.91 7.67
N CYS A 185 -0.62 -6.48 7.99
CA CYS A 185 -0.91 -5.68 9.17
C CYS A 185 -2.19 -6.16 9.89
N SER A 186 -2.59 -5.44 10.93
CA SER A 186 -3.84 -5.68 11.67
C SER A 186 -5.11 -5.24 10.93
N THR A 187 -4.96 -4.65 9.73
CA THR A 187 -6.05 -4.30 8.79
C THR A 187 -7.16 -3.41 9.36
N GLU A 188 -6.83 -2.54 10.31
CA GLU A 188 -7.80 -1.65 10.97
C GLU A 188 -8.51 -0.70 9.99
N GLY A 189 -7.87 -0.36 8.86
CA GLY A 189 -8.48 0.46 7.80
C GLY A 189 -9.58 -0.23 7.00
N ARG A 190 -9.81 -1.54 7.22
CA ARG A 190 -10.85 -2.33 6.54
C ARG A 190 -12.02 -2.71 7.46
N PHE A 191 -12.08 -2.17 8.67
CA PHE A 191 -13.17 -2.47 9.58
C PHE A 191 -14.50 -1.93 9.05
N LEU A 192 -15.56 -2.68 9.31
CA LEU A 192 -16.93 -2.28 9.09
C LEU A 192 -17.72 -2.62 10.35
N ALA A 193 -18.46 -1.65 10.88
CA ALA A 193 -19.19 -1.79 12.14
C ALA A 193 -20.36 -2.79 12.03
N ASP A 194 -20.88 -3.01 10.82
CA ASP A 194 -21.94 -3.97 10.54
C ASP A 194 -21.42 -5.38 10.20
N ASP A 195 -20.12 -5.54 9.94
CA ASP A 195 -19.47 -6.83 9.63
C ASP A 195 -18.46 -7.26 10.72
N PRO A 196 -18.87 -8.12 11.66
CA PRO A 196 -18.01 -8.65 12.72
C PRO A 196 -16.76 -9.37 12.21
N GLU A 197 -16.80 -9.99 11.03
CA GLU A 197 -15.66 -10.76 10.51
C GLU A 197 -14.45 -9.84 10.24
N THR A 198 -14.68 -8.56 9.92
CA THR A 198 -13.61 -7.58 9.72
C THR A 198 -12.79 -7.33 10.98
N THR A 199 -13.41 -7.43 12.16
CA THR A 199 -12.77 -7.18 13.47
C THR A 199 -12.39 -8.46 14.21
N ARG A 200 -12.89 -9.63 13.79
CA ARG A 200 -12.83 -10.90 14.52
C ARG A 200 -11.43 -11.30 14.99
N TYR A 201 -10.41 -11.04 14.18
CA TYR A 201 -9.02 -11.43 14.48
C TYR A 201 -8.20 -10.29 15.10
N TRP A 202 -8.80 -9.12 15.30
CA TRP A 202 -8.11 -7.96 15.82
C TRP A 202 -7.94 -8.03 17.33
N SER A 203 -6.76 -7.64 17.81
CA SER A 203 -6.43 -7.51 19.23
C SER A 203 -5.08 -6.82 19.39
N ARG A 204 -4.75 -6.34 20.61
CA ARG A 204 -3.38 -5.87 20.94
C ARG A 204 -2.32 -6.94 20.70
N ARG A 205 -2.66 -8.22 20.92
CA ARG A 205 -1.78 -9.34 20.61
C ARG A 205 -1.49 -9.41 19.11
N LYS A 206 -2.51 -9.22 18.28
CA LYS A 206 -2.36 -9.21 16.82
C LYS A 206 -1.49 -8.05 16.35
N ILE A 207 -1.70 -6.84 16.86
CA ILE A 207 -0.86 -5.66 16.58
C ILE A 207 0.62 -5.98 16.90
N LYS A 208 0.90 -6.57 18.07
CA LYS A 208 2.26 -6.96 18.48
C LYS A 208 2.89 -8.00 17.55
N GLU A 209 2.11 -8.99 17.10
CA GLU A 209 2.52 -10.02 16.14
C GLU A 209 2.87 -9.38 14.78
N MET A 210 2.01 -8.53 14.25
CA MET A 210 2.19 -7.85 12.97
C MET A 210 3.38 -6.92 12.99
N ARG A 211 3.53 -6.07 14.00
CA ARG A 211 4.75 -5.26 14.21
C ARG A 211 6.01 -6.10 14.15
N THR A 212 6.02 -7.25 14.82
CA THR A 212 7.21 -8.12 14.88
C THR A 212 7.53 -8.70 13.49
N LYS A 213 6.51 -9.08 12.73
CA LYS A 213 6.65 -9.53 11.34
C LYS A 213 7.13 -8.40 10.42
N GLN A 214 6.50 -7.24 10.48
CA GLN A 214 6.81 -6.05 9.69
C GLN A 214 8.24 -5.58 9.90
N ARG A 215 8.76 -5.59 11.14
CA ARG A 215 10.17 -5.26 11.40
C ARG A 215 11.15 -6.19 10.70
N ARG A 216 10.84 -7.49 10.62
CA ARG A 216 11.67 -8.46 9.89
C ARG A 216 11.58 -8.27 8.38
N LEU A 217 10.39 -7.96 7.86
CA LEU A 217 10.19 -7.63 6.46
C LEU A 217 10.90 -6.34 6.08
N LEU A 218 10.79 -5.29 6.90
CA LEU A 218 11.45 -4.00 6.65
C LEU A 218 12.97 -4.12 6.71
N PHE A 219 13.50 -4.94 7.62
CA PHE A 219 14.92 -5.27 7.62
C PHE A 219 15.35 -5.91 6.29
N SER A 220 14.61 -6.93 5.83
CA SER A 220 14.87 -7.59 4.54
C SER A 220 14.78 -6.61 3.37
N ALA A 221 13.79 -5.73 3.35
CA ALA A 221 13.61 -4.71 2.33
C ALA A 221 14.82 -3.78 2.23
N VAL A 222 15.32 -3.26 3.36
CA VAL A 222 16.49 -2.36 3.37
C VAL A 222 17.77 -3.10 2.98
N MET A 223 17.96 -4.35 3.42
CA MET A 223 19.14 -5.14 3.07
C MET A 223 19.16 -5.54 1.58
N ALA A 224 17.99 -5.76 0.98
CA ALA A 224 17.88 -6.11 -0.44
C ALA A 224 17.98 -4.89 -1.37
N LEU A 225 17.74 -3.68 -0.86
CA LEU A 225 17.80 -2.43 -1.62
C LEU A 225 19.25 -2.01 -1.88
N LYS A 226 19.55 -1.58 -3.12
CA LYS A 226 20.84 -0.98 -3.48
C LYS A 226 21.08 0.35 -2.75
N PRO A 227 22.34 0.74 -2.47
CA PRO A 227 22.67 2.12 -2.14
C PRO A 227 22.14 3.08 -3.22
N GLY A 228 21.55 4.19 -2.81
CA GLY A 228 20.82 5.13 -3.68
C GLY A 228 19.38 4.72 -4.01
N GLY A 229 18.98 3.47 -3.73
CA GLY A 229 17.66 2.95 -4.04
C GLY A 229 16.54 3.53 -3.17
N THR A 230 15.30 3.37 -3.64
CA THR A 230 14.08 3.82 -2.94
C THR A 230 13.26 2.65 -2.41
N LEU A 231 12.80 2.74 -1.16
CA LEU A 231 11.85 1.84 -0.54
C LEU A 231 10.56 2.59 -0.19
N VAL A 232 9.41 2.03 -0.55
CA VAL A 232 8.12 2.45 -0.01
C VAL A 232 7.60 1.40 0.97
N TYR A 233 7.39 1.82 2.21
CA TYR A 233 6.72 1.05 3.25
C TYR A 233 5.27 1.51 3.38
N SER A 234 4.32 0.57 3.37
CA SER A 234 2.91 0.88 3.57
C SER A 234 2.14 -0.15 4.39
N THR A 235 1.04 0.29 4.99
CA THR A 235 0.07 -0.56 5.70
C THR A 235 -1.36 -0.01 5.56
N CYS A 236 -2.37 -0.85 5.80
CA CYS A 236 -3.77 -0.44 5.95
C CYS A 236 -4.23 -0.50 7.42
N THR A 237 -3.40 -0.05 8.35
CA THR A 237 -3.71 -0.01 9.79
C THR A 237 -3.45 1.36 10.40
N PHE A 238 -4.17 1.71 11.47
CA PHE A 238 -3.95 2.95 12.22
C PHE A 238 -2.90 2.77 13.31
N ALA A 239 -2.66 1.53 13.76
CA ALA A 239 -1.76 1.18 14.86
C ALA A 239 -0.35 1.81 14.73
N PRO A 240 0.01 2.78 15.61
CA PRO A 240 1.33 3.41 15.56
C PRO A 240 2.48 2.44 15.83
N GLU A 241 2.23 1.33 16.52
CA GLU A 241 3.22 0.28 16.74
C GLU A 241 3.64 -0.39 15.44
N GLU A 242 2.71 -0.53 14.48
CA GLU A 242 2.95 -1.10 13.16
C GLU A 242 3.55 -0.06 12.22
N ASN A 243 3.13 1.20 12.33
CA ASN A 243 3.55 2.30 11.46
C ASN A 243 4.85 2.98 11.95
N GLU A 244 4.73 4.11 12.66
CA GLU A 244 5.84 4.92 13.17
C GLU A 244 6.81 4.11 14.02
N GLY A 245 6.29 3.21 14.85
CA GLY A 245 7.10 2.33 15.70
C GLY A 245 7.93 1.29 14.95
N THR A 246 7.57 0.97 13.71
CA THR A 246 8.39 0.14 12.81
C THR A 246 9.45 0.99 12.13
N LEU A 247 9.10 2.19 11.64
CA LEU A 247 10.06 3.13 11.05
C LEU A 247 11.13 3.58 12.05
N ALA A 248 10.74 3.97 13.26
CA ALA A 248 11.65 4.35 14.32
C ALA A 248 12.63 3.22 14.68
N LYS A 249 12.17 1.96 14.61
CA LYS A 249 13.05 0.80 14.82
C LYS A 249 14.02 0.61 13.65
N ALA A 250 13.60 0.85 12.41
CA ALA A 250 14.49 0.81 11.25
C ALA A 250 15.57 1.89 11.32
N LEU A 251 15.21 3.15 11.59
CA LEU A 251 16.15 4.25 11.80
C LEU A 251 17.19 3.92 12.87
N LYS A 252 16.75 3.39 14.02
CA LYS A 252 17.68 2.94 15.08
C LYS A 252 18.61 1.80 14.64
N THR A 253 18.18 0.96 13.70
CA THR A 253 18.91 -0.25 13.29
C THR A 253 19.93 0.06 12.21
N PHE A 254 19.57 0.91 11.25
CA PHE A 254 20.39 1.23 10.09
C PHE A 254 21.15 2.56 10.21
N GLY A 255 20.78 3.41 11.18
CA GLY A 255 21.45 4.70 11.39
C GLY A 255 21.35 5.57 10.13
N ASP A 256 22.48 6.17 9.76
CA ASP A 256 22.59 7.09 8.63
C ASP A 256 22.49 6.39 7.26
N ALA A 257 22.51 5.05 7.23
CA ALA A 257 22.37 4.29 5.99
C ALA A 257 20.99 4.42 5.35
N ILE A 258 19.97 4.85 6.09
CA ILE A 258 18.65 5.13 5.54
C ILE A 258 18.14 6.49 5.97
N GLU A 259 17.38 7.13 5.09
CA GLU A 259 16.68 8.37 5.38
C GLU A 259 15.21 8.24 5.01
N ILE A 260 14.31 8.66 5.91
CA ILE A 260 12.91 8.87 5.54
C ILE A 260 12.82 10.22 4.84
N VAL A 261 12.33 10.21 3.60
CA VAL A 261 12.11 11.42 2.79
C VAL A 261 10.61 11.71 2.74
N GLU A 262 10.25 12.89 2.24
CA GLU A 262 8.85 13.23 2.02
C GLU A 262 8.19 12.19 1.10
N ALA A 263 7.02 11.70 1.52
CA ALA A 263 6.34 10.60 0.83
C ALA A 263 5.95 10.94 -0.62
N GLY A 264 5.82 12.23 -0.97
CA GLY A 264 5.45 12.67 -2.32
C GLY A 264 3.95 12.61 -2.62
N LEU A 265 3.10 12.63 -1.59
CA LEU A 265 1.65 12.77 -1.77
C LEU A 265 1.29 14.20 -2.25
N PRO A 266 0.16 14.38 -2.96
CA PRO A 266 -0.31 15.72 -3.36
C PRO A 266 -0.43 16.68 -2.18
N GLU A 267 0.01 17.92 -2.36
CA GLU A 267 -0.07 18.98 -1.33
C GLU A 267 -1.43 19.71 -1.34
N THR A 268 -2.17 19.58 -2.44
CA THR A 268 -3.49 20.20 -2.64
C THR A 268 -4.51 19.21 -3.16
N GLY A 269 -5.80 19.53 -2.98
CA GLY A 269 -6.90 18.72 -3.48
C GLY A 269 -7.40 17.66 -2.49
N PRO A 270 -8.30 16.76 -2.94
CA PRO A 270 -9.02 15.84 -2.05
C PRO A 270 -8.09 14.90 -1.26
N VAL A 271 -7.06 14.34 -1.91
CA VAL A 271 -6.08 13.48 -1.23
C VAL A 271 -5.35 14.25 -0.13
N ALA A 272 -4.94 15.50 -0.40
CA ALA A 272 -4.23 16.32 0.58
C ALA A 272 -5.09 16.63 1.81
N ALA A 273 -6.39 16.86 1.63
CA ALA A 273 -7.33 17.11 2.73
C ALA A 273 -7.47 15.89 3.66
N SER A 274 -7.28 14.69 3.12
CA SER A 274 -7.40 13.41 3.84
C SER A 274 -6.07 12.86 4.35
N VAL A 275 -5.03 13.69 4.41
CA VAL A 275 -3.70 13.26 4.86
C VAL A 275 -3.26 14.04 6.09
N MET A 276 -2.52 13.37 6.98
CA MET A 276 -1.79 14.00 8.07
C MET A 276 -0.35 13.43 8.18
N PRO A 277 0.59 14.18 8.78
CA PRO A 277 1.93 13.66 9.09
C PRO A 277 1.90 12.41 9.98
N GLY A 278 2.98 11.64 9.95
CA GLY A 278 3.22 10.61 10.96
C GLY A 278 3.21 11.20 12.37
N LEU A 279 2.85 10.39 13.36
CA LEU A 279 2.77 10.82 14.75
C LEU A 279 4.16 11.21 15.29
N ALA A 280 4.19 12.23 16.15
CA ALA A 280 5.40 12.63 16.85
C ALA A 280 5.68 11.79 18.10
N GLU A 281 4.63 11.21 18.69
CA GLU A 281 4.74 10.39 19.89
C GLU A 281 3.62 9.34 19.95
N TRP A 282 3.86 8.30 20.75
CA TRP A 282 2.85 7.30 21.07
C TRP A 282 3.12 6.67 22.44
N ASN A 283 2.10 6.56 23.30
CA ASN A 283 2.21 6.02 24.67
C ASN A 283 3.34 6.68 25.49
N GLY A 284 3.43 8.01 25.45
CA GLY A 284 4.44 8.79 26.20
C GLY A 284 5.87 8.59 25.70
N ARG A 285 6.07 8.10 24.47
CA ARG A 285 7.38 7.95 23.84
C ARG A 285 7.41 8.74 22.54
N ALA A 286 8.33 9.69 22.46
CA ALA A 286 8.60 10.41 21.23
C ALA A 286 9.20 9.49 20.14
N PHE A 287 8.77 9.70 18.91
CA PHE A 287 9.39 9.13 17.72
C PHE A 287 10.48 10.08 17.20
N PRO A 288 11.48 9.57 16.45
CA PRO A 288 12.43 10.43 15.75
C PRO A 288 11.71 11.41 14.81
N GLU A 289 12.20 12.64 14.71
CA GLU A 289 11.57 13.70 13.90
C GLU A 289 11.37 13.30 12.44
N ALA A 290 12.32 12.55 11.86
CA ALA A 290 12.24 12.03 10.49
C ALA A 290 10.96 11.19 10.22
N VAL A 291 10.38 10.57 11.25
CA VAL A 291 9.14 9.79 11.11
C VAL A 291 7.94 10.66 10.71
N ARG A 292 7.94 11.95 11.05
CA ARG A 292 6.86 12.88 10.66
C ARG A 292 6.76 13.09 9.15
N ARG A 293 7.82 12.78 8.40
CA ARG A 293 7.84 12.80 6.92
C ARG A 293 7.01 11.68 6.29
N SER A 294 6.66 10.65 7.06
CA SER A 294 5.63 9.68 6.68
C SER A 294 4.24 10.32 6.66
N ARG A 295 3.27 9.62 6.06
CA ARG A 295 1.90 10.11 5.89
C ARG A 295 0.88 9.07 6.30
N ARG A 296 -0.11 9.53 7.06
CA ARG A 296 -1.35 8.82 7.37
C ARG A 296 -2.42 9.33 6.44
N VAL A 297 -2.98 8.42 5.64
CA VAL A 297 -4.17 8.66 4.83
C VAL A 297 -5.37 8.29 5.71
N LEU A 298 -6.20 9.29 6.01
CA LEU A 298 -7.42 9.13 6.76
C LEU A 298 -8.54 8.75 5.80
N PRO A 299 -9.45 7.84 6.20
CA PRO A 299 -10.57 7.49 5.36
C PRO A 299 -11.57 8.64 5.26
N ASP A 300 -12.19 8.79 4.11
CA ASP A 300 -13.18 9.84 3.81
C ASP A 300 -14.37 9.33 2.96
N GLY A 301 -14.55 8.01 2.90
CA GLY A 301 -15.56 7.34 2.07
C GLY A 301 -15.09 7.01 0.66
N LEU A 302 -14.00 7.60 0.17
CA LEU A 302 -13.31 7.17 -1.05
C LEU A 302 -11.96 6.54 -0.74
N LEU A 303 -11.16 7.24 0.08
CA LEU A 303 -9.90 6.74 0.61
C LEU A 303 -10.18 5.83 1.80
N GLU A 304 -9.38 4.79 1.91
CA GLU A 304 -9.32 3.92 3.08
C GLU A 304 -8.17 4.34 4.00
N GLY A 305 -8.31 3.99 5.29
CA GLY A 305 -7.26 4.20 6.28
C GLY A 305 -5.96 3.52 5.88
N PHE A 306 -4.90 4.32 5.71
CA PHE A 306 -3.64 3.84 5.15
C PHE A 306 -2.45 4.60 5.74
N PHE A 307 -1.27 4.01 5.64
CA PHE A 307 -0.01 4.62 6.05
C PHE A 307 1.04 4.40 4.97
N VAL A 308 1.83 5.43 4.68
CA VAL A 308 2.92 5.36 3.70
C VAL A 308 4.17 6.09 4.21
N ALA A 309 5.32 5.52 3.92
CA ALA A 309 6.61 6.16 4.12
C ALA A 309 7.56 5.83 2.97
N ARG A 310 8.25 6.86 2.46
CA ARG A 310 9.30 6.71 1.46
C ARG A 310 10.65 6.80 2.15
N ILE A 311 11.51 5.84 1.86
CA ILE A 311 12.82 5.68 2.47
C ILE A 311 13.85 5.62 1.35
N VAL A 312 14.94 6.37 1.46
CA VAL A 312 16.09 6.26 0.55
C VAL A 312 17.23 5.61 1.32
N LYS A 313 17.89 4.63 0.71
CA LYS A 313 19.11 4.05 1.27
C LYS A 313 20.31 4.88 0.81
N ARG A 314 21.02 5.51 1.73
CA ARG A 314 22.11 6.45 1.45
C ARG A 314 23.44 5.76 1.22
N GLU A 315 23.71 4.69 1.96
CA GLU A 315 24.97 3.95 1.89
C GLU A 315 24.74 2.43 1.94
N SER A 316 25.78 1.66 1.65
CA SER A 316 25.72 0.20 1.77
C SER A 316 25.56 -0.23 3.22
N THR A 317 24.71 -1.22 3.44
CA THR A 317 24.51 -1.85 4.76
C THR A 317 25.32 -3.14 4.92
N VAL A 318 26.06 -3.53 3.89
CA VAL A 318 27.02 -4.63 3.94
C VAL A 318 28.35 -4.05 4.41
N ARG A 319 28.91 -4.62 5.48
CA ARG A 319 30.26 -4.25 5.92
C ARG A 319 31.26 -5.06 5.08
N GLU A 320 32.24 -4.38 4.50
CA GLU A 320 33.43 -4.99 3.90
C GLU A 320 34.20 -5.85 4.92
#